data_AF-A0A6I6DST1-F1
#
_entry.id   AF-A0A6I6DST1-F1
#
_cell.length_a   1.000
_cell.length_b   1.000
_cell.length_c   1.000
_cell.angle_alpha   90.00
_cell.angle_beta   90.00
_cell.angle_gamma   90.00
#
_symmetry.space_group_name_H-M   'P 1'
#
loop_
_entity.id
_entity.type
_entity.pdbx_description
1 polymer ?
#
loop_
_entity_poly.entity_id
_entity_poly.type
_entity_poly.pdbx_seq_one_letter_code
_entity_poly.pdbx_strand_id
1 'polypeptide(L)'
;MTHIFYEFTSLKPGVPDVETLMQVINSSAITSFVIGPEVVDFVKKALIVNTTIVSFKNCKFAFDNGTHFIEFDGKGKSKRYDEVPEWFVSPADFSRTQWLINHKLSDVMATTFIDVLMSYPLKERRAHCNLLFGLDLHKTGVVPSSTPAASKIGNKNGKTTKPKIIELGSFELFSQFFARLKSAVAEDRFPTLQVLTGIDNLAKAPNNLKQGIRTWFKAITGDLPPNNKRVEAGNAGLFCAPVREQLQQIEAIGLEKYYAALSRAINEAGEQYISDFSWTGPDA
;
A
#
# COMPACT_ATOMS: atom_id res chain seq x y z
N MET A 1 -24.52 1.76 -25.45
CA MET A 1 -23.24 1.71 -24.70
C MET A 1 -23.56 2.04 -23.26
N THR A 2 -22.99 1.34 -22.28
CA THR A 2 -23.31 1.53 -20.86
C THR A 2 -22.26 2.42 -20.22
N HIS A 3 -22.65 3.51 -19.57
CA HIS A 3 -21.73 4.40 -18.85
C HIS A 3 -21.86 4.20 -17.34
N ILE A 4 -20.75 4.24 -16.62
CA ILE A 4 -20.68 4.07 -15.16
C ILE A 4 -20.02 5.30 -14.55
N PHE A 5 -20.65 5.83 -13.51
CA PHE A 5 -20.25 7.05 -12.85
C PHE A 5 -20.11 6.80 -11.35
N TYR A 6 -18.99 7.24 -10.78
CA TYR A 6 -18.63 6.99 -9.39
C TYR A 6 -18.43 8.29 -8.64
N GLU A 7 -19.10 8.45 -7.49
CA GLU A 7 -18.78 9.46 -6.49
C GLU A 7 -17.67 8.92 -5.58
N PHE A 8 -16.43 9.18 -5.99
CA PHE A 8 -15.24 8.86 -5.19
C PHE A 8 -14.62 10.14 -4.64
N THR A 9 -14.90 10.47 -3.38
CA THR A 9 -14.46 11.74 -2.75
C THR A 9 -12.94 11.87 -2.63
N SER A 10 -12.23 10.75 -2.73
CA SER A 10 -10.77 10.66 -2.66
C SER A 10 -10.09 10.72 -4.04
N LEU A 11 -10.85 10.77 -5.13
CA LEU A 11 -10.34 10.78 -6.50
C LEU A 11 -10.73 12.07 -7.23
N LYS A 12 -9.81 12.59 -8.06
CA LYS A 12 -10.08 13.76 -8.87
C LYS A 12 -11.10 13.39 -9.96
N PRO A 13 -12.21 14.13 -10.10
CA PRO A 13 -13.22 13.86 -11.12
C PRO A 13 -12.65 13.92 -12.52
N GLY A 14 -13.05 12.97 -13.36
CA GLY A 14 -12.91 13.06 -14.81
C GLY A 14 -14.10 13.77 -15.46
N VAL A 15 -15.23 13.86 -14.74
CA VAL A 15 -16.46 14.55 -15.15
C VAL A 15 -16.84 15.53 -14.02
N PRO A 16 -16.27 16.74 -14.01
CA PRO A 16 -16.43 17.67 -12.89
C PRO A 16 -17.81 18.35 -12.84
N ASP A 17 -18.43 18.58 -14.00
CA ASP A 17 -19.65 19.38 -14.17
C ASP A 17 -20.71 18.68 -15.06
N VAL A 18 -21.93 19.23 -15.05
CA VAL A 18 -23.07 18.66 -15.79
C VAL A 18 -22.88 18.76 -17.31
N GLU A 19 -22.18 19.78 -17.81
CA GLU A 19 -21.89 19.93 -19.23
C GLU A 19 -21.02 18.77 -19.73
N THR A 20 -19.94 18.48 -19.01
CA THR A 20 -19.02 17.37 -19.28
C THR A 20 -19.76 16.03 -19.19
N LEU A 21 -20.70 15.87 -18.24
CA LEU A 21 -21.52 14.67 -18.14
C LEU A 21 -22.32 14.44 -19.42
N MET A 22 -22.99 15.47 -19.93
CA MET A 22 -23.81 15.37 -21.14
C MET A 22 -22.96 15.11 -22.37
N GLN A 23 -21.75 15.65 -22.45
CA GLN A 23 -20.81 15.34 -23.52
C GLN A 23 -20.38 13.87 -23.48
N VAL A 24 -20.03 13.35 -22.29
CA VAL A 24 -19.55 11.98 -22.11
C VAL A 24 -20.61 10.94 -22.47
N ILE A 25 -21.86 11.15 -22.03
CA ILE A 25 -22.97 10.24 -22.32
C ILE A 25 -23.27 10.17 -23.83
N ASN A 26 -22.99 11.23 -24.57
CA ASN A 26 -23.29 11.32 -26.00
C ASN A 26 -22.14 10.91 -26.93
N SER A 27 -20.90 10.78 -26.45
CA SER A 27 -19.74 10.73 -27.35
C SER A 27 -18.55 9.86 -26.94
N SER A 28 -18.53 9.27 -25.74
CA SER A 28 -17.29 8.66 -25.23
C SER A 28 -17.12 7.17 -25.53
N ALA A 29 -15.93 6.79 -26.02
CA ALA A 29 -15.46 5.40 -26.09
C ALA A 29 -15.07 4.83 -24.71
N ILE A 30 -14.78 5.72 -23.75
CA ILE A 30 -14.54 5.37 -22.36
C ILE A 30 -15.88 5.42 -21.62
N THR A 31 -16.13 4.40 -20.80
CA THR A 31 -17.45 4.19 -20.22
C THR A 31 -17.48 4.31 -18.71
N SER A 32 -16.40 4.72 -18.04
CA SER A 32 -16.36 4.72 -16.58
C SER A 32 -15.58 5.90 -16.00
N PHE A 33 -16.23 6.71 -15.16
CA PHE A 33 -15.69 8.00 -14.70
C PHE A 33 -15.98 8.30 -13.23
N VAL A 34 -15.09 9.10 -12.61
CA VAL A 34 -15.38 9.77 -11.34
C VAL A 34 -16.10 11.09 -11.62
N ILE A 35 -17.22 11.30 -10.95
CA ILE A 35 -18.05 12.50 -11.08
C ILE A 35 -17.78 13.53 -9.98
N GLY A 36 -17.93 14.80 -10.32
CA GLY A 36 -17.80 15.92 -9.40
C GLY A 36 -19.04 16.14 -8.53
N PRO A 37 -18.91 16.94 -7.45
CA PRO A 37 -20.00 17.20 -6.51
C PRO A 37 -21.21 17.87 -7.16
N GLU A 38 -20.99 18.70 -8.18
CA GLU A 38 -22.07 19.32 -8.96
C GLU A 38 -22.94 18.27 -9.67
N VAL A 39 -22.29 17.30 -10.31
CA VAL A 39 -22.97 16.19 -11.00
C VAL A 39 -23.73 15.31 -10.01
N VAL A 40 -23.12 15.02 -8.85
CA VAL A 40 -23.77 14.26 -7.78
C VAL A 40 -25.07 14.93 -7.34
N ASP A 41 -25.01 16.23 -7.02
CA ASP A 41 -26.17 17.01 -6.59
C ASP A 41 -27.25 17.06 -7.66
N PHE A 42 -26.86 17.27 -8.92
CA PHE A 42 -27.77 17.25 -10.07
C PHE A 42 -28.52 15.91 -10.20
N VAL A 43 -27.79 14.78 -10.17
CA VAL A 43 -28.41 13.45 -10.33
C VAL A 43 -29.30 13.11 -9.12
N LYS A 44 -28.84 13.38 -7.90
CA LYS A 44 -29.63 13.14 -6.66
C LYS A 44 -30.92 13.97 -6.68
N LYS A 45 -30.87 15.25 -7.08
CA LYS A 45 -32.07 16.11 -7.22
C LYS A 45 -33.00 15.66 -8.35
N ALA A 46 -32.44 15.31 -9.51
CA ALA A 46 -33.24 14.86 -10.64
C ALA A 46 -34.04 13.59 -10.31
N LEU A 47 -33.46 12.67 -9.53
CA LEU A 47 -34.11 11.44 -9.06
C LEU A 47 -35.22 11.66 -8.02
N ILE A 48 -35.23 12.79 -7.32
CA ILE A 48 -36.35 13.18 -6.44
C ILE A 48 -37.55 13.59 -7.29
N VAL A 49 -37.28 14.31 -8.38
CA VAL A 49 -38.32 14.89 -9.25
C VAL A 49 -38.90 13.84 -10.21
N ASN A 50 -38.07 12.96 -10.77
CA ASN A 50 -38.52 11.97 -11.73
C ASN A 50 -37.72 10.66 -11.62
N THR A 51 -38.43 9.54 -11.61
CA THR A 51 -37.82 8.20 -11.62
C THR A 51 -37.39 7.76 -13.02
N THR A 52 -37.81 8.48 -14.06
CA THR A 52 -37.45 8.21 -15.47
C THR A 52 -36.75 9.44 -16.06
N ILE A 53 -35.46 9.29 -16.38
CA ILE A 53 -34.60 10.34 -16.94
C ILE A 53 -34.03 9.81 -18.26
N VAL A 54 -34.60 10.28 -19.38
CA VAL A 54 -34.28 9.82 -20.74
C VAL A 54 -32.83 10.10 -21.13
N SER A 55 -32.23 11.16 -20.61
CA SER A 55 -30.83 11.50 -20.85
C SER A 55 -29.83 10.53 -20.20
N PHE A 56 -30.26 9.75 -19.20
CA PHE A 56 -29.40 8.79 -18.50
C PHE A 56 -29.58 7.34 -18.96
N LYS A 57 -30.09 7.11 -20.18
CA LYS A 57 -30.27 5.77 -20.73
C LYS A 57 -28.97 4.97 -20.68
N ASN A 58 -29.04 3.75 -20.13
CA ASN A 58 -27.91 2.84 -19.94
C ASN A 58 -26.79 3.40 -19.04
N CYS A 59 -27.09 4.36 -18.16
CA CYS A 59 -26.13 4.87 -17.19
C CYS A 59 -26.25 4.17 -15.84
N LYS A 60 -25.13 4.04 -15.15
CA LYS A 60 -25.01 3.45 -13.81
C LYS A 60 -24.30 4.46 -12.93
N PHE A 61 -24.77 4.62 -11.71
CA PHE A 61 -24.23 5.57 -10.75
C PHE A 61 -24.00 4.86 -9.42
N ALA A 62 -22.81 5.05 -8.86
CA ALA A 62 -22.48 4.67 -7.50
C ALA A 62 -22.17 5.95 -6.72
N PHE A 63 -22.92 6.18 -5.64
CA PHE A 63 -22.80 7.35 -4.79
C PHE A 63 -22.11 7.01 -3.47
N ASP A 64 -21.66 8.05 -2.77
CA ASP A 64 -21.19 7.99 -1.39
C ASP A 64 -20.08 6.93 -1.19
N ASN A 65 -19.12 6.89 -2.12
CA ASN A 65 -18.03 5.91 -2.19
C ASN A 65 -18.48 4.44 -2.37
N GLY A 66 -19.64 4.20 -2.95
CA GLY A 66 -20.15 2.85 -3.24
C GLY A 66 -21.03 2.28 -2.13
N THR A 67 -21.82 3.11 -1.47
CA THR A 67 -22.86 2.68 -0.53
C THR A 67 -24.27 2.75 -1.13
N HIS A 68 -24.45 3.54 -2.18
CA HIS A 68 -25.72 3.71 -2.86
C HIS A 68 -25.55 3.52 -4.36
N PHE A 69 -26.40 2.69 -4.98
CA PHE A 69 -26.27 2.35 -6.39
C PHE A 69 -27.57 2.55 -7.15
N ILE A 70 -27.46 3.14 -8.33
CA ILE A 70 -28.58 3.45 -9.20
C ILE A 70 -28.23 3.06 -10.63
N GLU A 71 -29.13 2.35 -11.29
CA GLU A 71 -29.01 1.98 -12.70
C GLU A 71 -30.20 2.52 -13.47
N PHE A 72 -29.93 3.04 -14.66
CA PHE A 72 -30.92 3.49 -15.61
C PHE A 72 -30.98 2.51 -16.79
N ASP A 73 -32.16 1.96 -17.04
CA ASP A 73 -32.36 1.03 -18.15
C ASP A 73 -32.29 1.72 -19.54
N GLY A 74 -32.50 0.96 -20.61
CA GLY A 74 -32.50 1.48 -21.99
C GLY A 74 -33.62 2.49 -22.30
N LYS A 75 -34.59 2.66 -21.40
CA LYS A 75 -35.65 3.66 -21.47
C LYS A 75 -35.39 4.85 -20.53
N GLY A 76 -34.35 4.79 -19.71
CA GLY A 76 -34.00 5.81 -18.72
C GLY A 76 -34.75 5.66 -17.41
N LYS A 77 -35.37 4.50 -17.13
CA LYS A 77 -36.03 4.25 -15.84
C LYS A 77 -34.99 3.84 -14.80
N SER A 78 -35.01 4.51 -13.65
CA SER A 78 -34.10 4.24 -12.55
C SER A 78 -34.51 2.99 -11.75
N LYS A 79 -33.51 2.23 -11.33
CA LYS A 79 -33.59 1.12 -10.38
C LYS A 79 -32.52 1.34 -9.31
N ARG A 80 -32.91 1.23 -8.05
CA ARG A 80 -31.99 1.31 -6.90
C ARG A 80 -31.60 -0.10 -6.48
N TYR A 81 -30.39 -0.25 -5.97
CA TYR A 81 -29.91 -1.49 -5.36
C TYR A 81 -29.59 -1.28 -3.89
N ASP A 82 -29.98 -2.24 -3.07
CA ASP A 82 -29.65 -2.30 -1.65
C ASP A 82 -28.36 -3.11 -1.40
N GLU A 83 -27.98 -3.97 -2.36
CA GLU A 83 -26.75 -4.76 -2.35
C GLU A 83 -25.74 -4.23 -3.36
N VAL A 84 -24.46 -4.56 -3.15
CA VAL A 84 -23.36 -4.14 -4.04
C VAL A 84 -23.50 -4.83 -5.41
N PRO A 85 -23.73 -4.08 -6.51
CA PRO A 85 -23.89 -4.67 -7.83
C PRO A 85 -22.57 -5.21 -8.39
N GLU A 86 -22.64 -6.25 -9.22
CA GLU A 86 -21.47 -6.89 -9.85
C GLU A 86 -20.64 -5.93 -10.72
N TRP A 87 -21.26 -4.88 -11.27
CA TRP A 87 -20.57 -3.88 -12.08
C TRP A 87 -19.81 -2.84 -11.26
N PHE A 88 -19.99 -2.80 -9.93
CA PHE A 88 -19.29 -1.84 -9.08
C PHE A 88 -17.82 -2.23 -8.91
N VAL A 89 -16.94 -1.24 -9.03
CA VAL A 89 -15.49 -1.40 -8.86
C VAL A 89 -15.07 -0.56 -7.66
N SER A 90 -14.21 -1.11 -6.81
CA SER A 90 -13.74 -0.40 -5.62
C SER A 90 -12.94 0.87 -6.01
N PRO A 91 -12.90 1.92 -5.17
CA PRO A 91 -12.09 3.10 -5.44
C PRO A 91 -10.61 2.78 -5.68
N ALA A 92 -10.08 1.76 -5.00
CA ALA A 92 -8.69 1.34 -5.14
C ALA A 92 -8.44 0.68 -6.51
N ASP A 93 -9.30 -0.24 -6.94
CA ASP A 93 -9.15 -0.94 -8.22
C ASP A 93 -9.39 0.02 -9.40
N PHE A 94 -10.35 0.93 -9.26
CA PHE A 94 -10.61 1.98 -10.23
C PHE A 94 -9.41 2.94 -10.38
N SER A 95 -8.79 3.32 -9.25
CA SER A 95 -7.65 4.24 -9.25
C SER A 95 -6.43 3.69 -9.99
N ARG A 96 -6.19 2.38 -9.93
CA ARG A 96 -5.03 1.71 -10.54
C ARG A 96 -5.23 1.37 -12.01
N THR A 97 -6.43 1.57 -12.54
CA THR A 97 -6.78 1.20 -13.92
C THR A 97 -7.40 2.40 -14.65
N GLN A 98 -8.73 2.49 -14.64
CA GLN A 98 -9.48 3.43 -15.47
C GLN A 98 -9.25 4.90 -15.09
N TRP A 99 -8.96 5.20 -13.83
CA TRP A 99 -8.62 6.57 -13.43
C TRP A 99 -7.35 7.07 -14.14
N LEU A 100 -6.31 6.23 -14.25
CA LEU A 100 -5.09 6.60 -14.97
C LEU A 100 -5.36 6.85 -16.44
N ILE A 101 -6.18 6.01 -17.08
CA ILE A 101 -6.58 6.17 -18.49
C ILE A 101 -7.35 7.49 -18.67
N ASN A 102 -8.31 7.78 -17.79
CA ASN A 102 -9.14 8.99 -17.87
C ASN A 102 -8.30 10.28 -17.77
N HIS A 103 -7.23 10.25 -16.99
CA HIS A 103 -6.32 11.38 -16.79
C HIS A 103 -5.11 11.35 -17.74
N LYS A 104 -5.06 10.42 -18.70
CA LYS A 104 -3.94 10.21 -19.65
C LYS A 104 -2.60 9.96 -18.94
N LEU A 105 -2.65 9.22 -17.83
CA LEU A 105 -1.52 8.88 -16.97
C LEU A 105 -1.11 7.40 -17.07
N SER A 106 -1.77 6.59 -17.90
CA SER A 106 -1.47 5.15 -18.04
C SER A 106 -0.10 4.89 -18.68
N ASP A 107 0.30 5.72 -19.64
CA ASP A 107 1.46 5.48 -20.52
C ASP A 107 2.55 6.56 -20.38
N VAL A 108 2.43 7.41 -19.35
CA VAL A 108 3.41 8.50 -19.11
C VAL A 108 4.61 7.99 -18.33
N MET A 109 5.77 8.60 -18.57
CA MET A 109 6.98 8.33 -17.80
C MET A 109 6.74 8.63 -16.31
N ALA A 110 7.37 7.84 -15.43
CA ALA A 110 7.19 7.95 -13.98
C ALA A 110 7.50 9.36 -13.44
N THR A 111 8.46 10.08 -14.04
CA THR A 111 8.79 11.46 -13.68
C THR A 111 7.62 12.42 -13.94
N THR A 112 7.02 12.37 -15.13
CA THR A 112 5.85 13.17 -15.50
C THR A 112 4.64 12.83 -14.64
N PHE A 113 4.47 11.55 -14.29
CA PHE A 113 3.44 11.11 -13.36
C PHE A 113 3.60 11.75 -11.97
N ILE A 114 4.83 11.76 -11.45
CA ILE A 114 5.16 12.40 -10.18
C ILE A 114 4.88 13.90 -10.25
N ASP A 115 5.26 14.58 -11.33
CA ASP A 115 5.00 16.02 -11.50
C ASP A 115 3.51 16.35 -11.45
N VAL A 116 2.66 15.56 -12.11
CA VAL A 116 1.21 15.72 -12.06
C VAL A 116 0.67 15.49 -10.64
N LEU A 117 1.12 14.45 -9.94
CA LEU A 117 0.74 14.23 -8.54
C LEU A 117 1.21 15.37 -7.61
N MET A 118 2.39 15.92 -7.88
CA MET A 118 2.97 17.04 -7.13
C MET A 118 2.25 18.37 -7.41
N SER A 119 1.47 18.47 -8.49
CA SER A 119 0.60 19.63 -8.75
C SER A 119 -0.63 19.67 -7.83
N TYR A 120 -1.06 18.53 -7.29
CA TYR A 120 -2.26 18.46 -6.46
C TYR A 120 -2.01 18.95 -5.03
N PRO A 121 -3.03 19.54 -4.36
CA PRO A 121 -2.97 19.88 -2.94
C PRO A 121 -2.55 18.68 -2.09
N LEU A 122 -1.79 18.94 -1.01
CA LEU A 122 -1.20 17.88 -0.18
C LEU A 122 -2.22 16.84 0.31
N LYS A 123 -3.42 17.29 0.68
CA LYS A 123 -4.51 16.41 1.16
C LYS A 123 -4.99 15.44 0.08
N GLU A 124 -5.20 15.94 -1.14
CA GLU A 124 -5.63 15.15 -2.30
C GLU A 124 -4.53 14.22 -2.78
N ARG A 125 -3.29 14.73 -2.86
CA ARG A 125 -2.11 13.94 -3.20
C ARG A 125 -1.96 12.72 -2.29
N ARG A 126 -2.11 12.89 -0.97
CA ARG A 126 -2.05 11.79 0.00
C ARG A 126 -3.16 10.76 -0.26
N ALA A 127 -4.38 11.22 -0.53
CA ALA A 127 -5.50 10.32 -0.84
C ALA A 127 -5.25 9.52 -2.13
N HIS A 128 -4.74 10.17 -3.18
CA HIS A 128 -4.36 9.48 -4.42
C HIS A 128 -3.25 8.45 -4.20
N CYS A 129 -2.16 8.82 -3.52
CA CYS A 129 -1.06 7.90 -3.26
C CYS A 129 -1.49 6.70 -2.38
N ASN A 130 -2.44 6.90 -1.47
CA ASN A 130 -3.02 5.80 -0.69
C ASN A 130 -3.77 4.82 -1.55
N LEU A 131 -4.60 5.31 -2.47
CA LEU A 131 -5.38 4.45 -3.35
C LEU A 131 -4.49 3.76 -4.39
N LEU A 132 -3.55 4.49 -5.00
CA LEU A 132 -2.66 3.95 -6.03
C LEU A 132 -1.68 2.90 -5.47
N PHE A 133 -1.02 3.21 -4.35
CA PHE A 133 0.10 2.43 -3.85
C PHE A 133 -0.19 1.67 -2.54
N GLY A 134 -1.37 1.85 -1.93
CA GLY A 134 -1.73 1.17 -0.69
C GLY A 134 -0.92 1.63 0.52
N LEU A 135 -0.50 2.91 0.54
CA LEU A 135 0.50 3.43 1.48
C LEU A 135 -0.04 3.87 2.85
N ASP A 136 -1.36 3.85 3.09
CA ASP A 136 -1.97 4.22 4.39
C ASP A 136 -1.50 5.57 5.00
N LEU A 137 -1.15 6.55 4.14
CA LEU A 137 -0.60 7.88 4.45
C LEU A 137 -1.55 8.81 5.24
N HIS A 138 -2.76 8.37 5.58
CA HIS A 138 -3.66 9.10 6.48
C HIS A 138 -3.17 9.10 7.95
N LYS A 139 -2.10 8.34 8.26
CA LYS A 139 -1.58 8.14 9.63
C LYS A 139 -0.41 9.05 10.03
N THR A 140 -0.28 10.26 9.49
CA THR A 140 0.62 11.25 10.12
C THR A 140 -0.13 11.97 11.24
N GLY A 141 -0.23 11.35 12.41
CA GLY A 141 -0.76 12.00 13.62
C GLY A 141 -1.74 11.20 14.49
N VAL A 142 -1.97 9.91 14.23
CA VAL A 142 -2.91 9.10 15.03
C VAL A 142 -2.19 7.83 15.52
N VAL A 143 -2.11 7.71 16.86
CA VAL A 143 -1.83 6.46 17.59
C VAL A 143 -2.62 5.33 16.90
N PRO A 144 -2.02 4.18 16.55
CA PRO A 144 -2.64 3.24 15.64
C PRO A 144 -4.00 2.78 16.16
N SER A 145 -5.07 3.28 15.51
CA SER A 145 -6.44 2.87 15.79
C SER A 145 -6.65 1.48 15.22
N SER A 146 -6.90 0.55 16.14
CA SER A 146 -7.48 -0.76 15.89
C SER A 146 -8.82 -0.58 15.18
N THR A 147 -8.93 -1.04 13.94
CA THR A 147 -10.23 -1.44 13.36
C THR A 147 -10.19 -2.94 13.13
N PRO A 148 -11.22 -3.69 13.56
CA PRO A 148 -11.12 -5.12 13.79
C PRO A 148 -11.37 -5.90 12.50
N ALA A 149 -10.36 -6.64 12.04
CA ALA A 149 -10.55 -7.72 11.10
C ALA A 149 -10.66 -9.04 11.88
N ALA A 150 -11.79 -9.71 11.72
CA ALA A 150 -12.11 -11.11 12.01
C ALA A 150 -11.39 -11.76 13.20
N SER A 151 -12.17 -12.00 14.26
CA SER A 151 -11.91 -12.89 15.40
C SER A 151 -10.78 -13.92 15.19
N LYS A 152 -9.56 -13.52 15.53
CA LYS A 152 -8.50 -14.45 15.93
C LYS A 152 -8.27 -14.28 17.41
N ILE A 153 -8.51 -15.37 18.12
CA ILE A 153 -8.25 -15.57 19.55
C ILE A 153 -6.83 -15.06 19.85
N GLY A 154 -6.69 -13.91 20.50
CA GLY A 154 -5.38 -13.28 20.68
C GLY A 154 -5.35 -12.20 21.74
N ASN A 155 -4.78 -12.55 22.89
CA ASN A 155 -4.29 -11.70 23.99
C ASN A 155 -5.32 -11.12 24.99
N LYS A 156 -5.65 -11.92 26.01
CA LYS A 156 -6.46 -11.51 27.19
C LYS A 156 -5.77 -10.50 28.13
N ASN A 157 -4.47 -10.19 27.95
CA ASN A 157 -3.67 -9.52 28.98
C ASN A 157 -3.11 -8.14 28.60
N GLY A 158 -3.50 -7.54 27.48
CA GLY A 158 -3.11 -6.16 27.13
C GLY A 158 -1.60 -5.88 26.97
N LYS A 159 -0.75 -6.91 27.00
CA LYS A 159 0.69 -6.78 26.73
C LYS A 159 0.90 -6.58 25.24
N THR A 160 1.54 -5.47 24.85
CA THR A 160 1.98 -5.20 23.47
C THR A 160 2.72 -6.42 22.89
N THR A 161 2.28 -6.89 21.72
CA THR A 161 2.92 -7.99 20.99
C THR A 161 3.95 -7.50 19.98
N LYS A 162 4.27 -6.20 19.98
CA LYS A 162 5.24 -5.61 19.06
C LYS A 162 6.65 -6.07 19.46
N PRO A 163 7.43 -6.65 18.55
CA PRO A 163 8.79 -7.11 18.86
C PRO A 163 9.69 -5.91 19.16
N LYS A 164 10.37 -5.95 20.31
CA LYS A 164 11.39 -4.98 20.69
C LYS A 164 12.72 -5.28 19.99
N ILE A 165 13.56 -4.27 19.83
CA ILE A 165 14.94 -4.48 19.43
C ILE A 165 15.64 -5.36 20.47
N ILE A 166 16.47 -6.30 20.00
CA ILE A 166 17.26 -7.16 20.86
C ILE A 166 18.68 -7.17 20.31
N GLU A 167 19.63 -6.89 21.21
CA GLU A 167 21.05 -7.12 21.02
C GLU A 167 21.38 -8.54 21.50
N LEU A 168 22.08 -9.33 20.69
CA LEU A 168 22.42 -10.73 20.99
C LEU A 168 23.83 -10.91 21.58
N GLY A 169 24.63 -9.85 21.61
CA GLY A 169 25.95 -9.80 22.25
C GLY A 169 27.01 -10.70 21.61
N SER A 170 26.76 -11.21 20.41
CA SER A 170 27.63 -12.19 19.76
C SER A 170 27.94 -11.79 18.32
N PHE A 171 29.18 -11.36 18.12
CA PHE A 171 29.75 -11.13 16.80
C PHE A 171 29.77 -12.40 15.95
N GLU A 172 29.95 -13.57 16.57
CA GLU A 172 29.93 -14.86 15.87
C GLU A 172 28.56 -15.14 15.26
N LEU A 173 27.48 -14.94 16.03
CA LEU A 173 26.11 -15.08 15.54
C LEU A 173 25.80 -14.05 14.43
N PHE A 174 26.29 -12.83 14.58
CA PHE A 174 26.16 -11.80 13.55
C PHE A 174 26.91 -12.18 12.27
N SER A 175 28.12 -12.74 12.39
CA SER A 175 28.92 -13.20 11.26
C SER A 175 28.26 -14.35 10.51
N GLN A 176 27.70 -15.33 11.24
CA GLN A 176 26.92 -16.42 10.63
C GLN A 176 25.67 -15.90 9.92
N PHE A 177 24.97 -14.94 10.53
CA PHE A 177 23.83 -14.26 9.91
C PHE A 177 24.25 -13.52 8.61
N PHE A 178 25.33 -12.75 8.66
CA PHE A 178 25.83 -11.97 7.53
C PHE A 178 26.25 -12.88 6.37
N ALA A 179 26.95 -13.99 6.66
CA ALA A 179 27.33 -14.98 5.66
C ALA A 179 26.11 -15.62 4.97
N ARG A 180 25.06 -15.95 5.73
CA ARG A 180 23.80 -16.50 5.19
C ARG A 180 23.03 -15.49 4.36
N LEU A 181 23.01 -14.23 4.79
CA LEU A 181 22.42 -13.13 4.03
C LEU A 181 23.15 -12.94 2.70
N LYS A 182 24.49 -12.94 2.71
CA LYS A 182 25.32 -12.84 1.51
C LYS A 182 25.08 -14.00 0.54
N SER A 183 25.05 -15.24 1.03
CA SER A 183 24.75 -16.42 0.21
C SER A 183 23.34 -16.33 -0.41
N ALA A 184 22.32 -15.97 0.36
CA ALA A 184 20.96 -15.82 -0.15
C ALA A 184 20.87 -14.74 -1.25
N VAL A 185 21.52 -13.59 -1.05
CA VAL A 185 21.53 -12.49 -2.02
C VAL A 185 22.37 -12.82 -3.27
N ALA A 186 23.40 -13.64 -3.14
CA ALA A 186 24.20 -14.11 -4.28
C ALA A 186 23.42 -15.11 -5.15
N GLU A 187 22.57 -15.94 -4.54
CA GLU A 187 21.72 -16.92 -5.23
C GLU A 187 20.38 -16.33 -5.71
N ASP A 188 20.19 -15.01 -5.60
CA ASP A 188 18.91 -14.33 -5.83
C ASP A 188 17.73 -15.03 -5.11
N ARG A 189 17.99 -15.49 -3.88
CA ARG A 189 17.02 -16.14 -3.00
C ARG A 189 16.56 -15.18 -1.92
N PHE A 190 15.26 -15.18 -1.64
CA PHE A 190 14.72 -14.37 -0.54
C PHE A 190 15.39 -14.72 0.80
N PRO A 191 16.00 -13.74 1.49
CA PRO A 191 16.61 -13.92 2.81
C PRO A 191 15.53 -13.97 3.90
N THR A 192 14.68 -15.00 3.86
CA THR A 192 13.64 -15.21 4.87
C THR A 192 14.26 -15.50 6.23
N LEU A 193 13.46 -15.35 7.30
CA LEU A 193 13.94 -15.67 8.64
C LEU A 193 14.45 -17.10 8.80
N GLN A 194 13.88 -18.06 8.08
CA GLN A 194 14.34 -19.45 8.09
C GLN A 194 15.77 -19.56 7.52
N VAL A 195 16.03 -18.87 6.41
CA VAL A 195 17.35 -18.84 5.76
C VAL A 195 18.37 -18.15 6.67
N LEU A 196 17.98 -17.02 7.28
CA LEU A 196 18.86 -16.21 8.12
C LEU A 196 19.17 -16.89 9.47
N THR A 197 18.18 -17.55 10.08
CA THR A 197 18.38 -18.32 11.33
C THR A 197 19.09 -19.64 11.09
N GLY A 198 19.05 -20.17 9.86
CA GLY A 198 19.56 -21.51 9.52
C GLY A 198 18.79 -22.63 10.22
N ILE A 199 17.56 -22.37 10.67
CA ILE A 199 16.71 -23.33 11.39
C ILE A 199 15.48 -23.59 10.54
N ASP A 200 15.33 -24.81 10.03
CA ASP A 200 14.23 -25.19 9.14
C ASP A 200 12.85 -25.02 9.78
N ASN A 201 12.73 -25.36 11.06
CA ASN A 201 11.49 -25.16 11.80
C ASN A 201 11.58 -23.93 12.71
N LEU A 202 11.08 -22.80 12.20
CA LEU A 202 11.00 -21.55 12.95
C LEU A 202 10.25 -21.69 14.29
N ALA A 203 9.34 -22.65 14.48
CA ALA A 203 8.68 -22.85 15.76
C ALA A 203 9.67 -23.29 16.87
N LYS A 204 10.77 -23.96 16.50
CA LYS A 204 11.82 -24.41 17.42
C LYS A 204 12.92 -23.37 17.66
N ALA A 205 12.96 -22.31 16.86
CA ALA A 205 13.98 -21.27 17.00
C ALA A 205 13.69 -20.38 18.24
N PRO A 206 14.71 -20.04 19.04
CA PRO A 206 14.56 -19.13 20.18
C PRO A 206 13.97 -17.78 19.75
N ASN A 207 13.03 -17.24 20.54
CA ASN A 207 12.38 -15.97 20.20
C ASN A 207 13.36 -14.79 20.20
N ASN A 208 14.32 -14.77 21.12
CA ASN A 208 15.36 -13.74 21.17
C ASN A 208 16.21 -13.76 19.88
N LEU A 209 16.56 -14.96 19.39
CA LEU A 209 17.31 -15.12 18.14
C LEU A 209 16.54 -14.57 16.94
N LYS A 210 15.24 -14.88 16.83
CA LYS A 210 14.38 -14.34 15.75
C LYS A 210 14.29 -12.82 15.81
N GLN A 211 14.19 -12.25 17.01
CA GLN A 211 14.08 -10.81 17.21
C GLN A 211 15.41 -10.11 16.90
N GLY A 212 16.54 -10.63 17.39
CA GLY A 212 17.86 -10.10 17.07
C GLY A 212 18.18 -10.14 15.57
N ILE A 213 17.85 -11.24 14.88
CA ILE A 213 18.03 -11.33 13.42
C ILE A 213 17.13 -10.33 12.68
N ARG A 214 15.89 -10.10 13.14
CA ARG A 214 15.03 -9.05 12.57
C ARG A 214 15.62 -7.66 12.79
N THR A 215 16.20 -7.39 13.95
CA THR A 215 16.88 -6.13 14.27
C THR A 215 18.09 -5.93 13.35
N TRP A 216 18.97 -6.92 13.20
CA TRP A 216 20.13 -6.84 12.31
C TRP A 216 19.74 -6.68 10.84
N PHE A 217 18.75 -7.43 10.38
CA PHE A 217 18.26 -7.31 9.00
C PHE A 217 17.64 -5.92 8.74
N LYS A 218 16.87 -5.38 9.69
CA LYS A 218 16.31 -4.02 9.63
C LYS A 218 17.40 -2.96 9.62
N ALA A 219 18.46 -3.16 10.40
CA ALA A 219 19.60 -2.25 10.45
C ALA A 219 20.36 -2.18 9.12
N ILE A 220 20.50 -3.31 8.43
CA ILE A 220 21.20 -3.38 7.14
C ILE A 220 20.30 -2.88 6.00
N THR A 221 19.07 -3.38 5.94
CA THR A 221 18.20 -3.21 4.77
C THR A 221 17.20 -2.08 4.87
N GLY A 222 16.98 -1.56 6.07
CA GLY A 222 15.89 -0.63 6.34
C GLY A 222 14.52 -1.32 6.36
N ASP A 223 14.42 -2.63 6.16
CA ASP A 223 13.17 -3.39 6.11
C ASP A 223 13.18 -4.66 6.97
N LEU A 224 12.02 -5.29 7.16
CA LEU A 224 11.94 -6.59 7.84
C LEU A 224 12.23 -7.74 6.86
N PRO A 225 12.73 -8.89 7.34
CA PRO A 225 12.92 -10.06 6.51
C PRO A 225 11.63 -10.44 5.74
N PRO A 226 11.73 -10.86 4.47
CA PRO A 226 10.58 -11.20 3.65
C PRO A 226 9.73 -12.29 4.30
N ASN A 227 8.41 -12.07 4.25
CA ASN A 227 7.40 -13.03 4.70
C ASN A 227 6.90 -13.90 3.54
N ASN A 228 6.09 -14.93 3.83
CA ASN A 228 5.58 -15.84 2.81
C ASN A 228 4.85 -15.10 1.67
N LYS A 229 4.09 -14.03 1.97
CA LYS A 229 3.42 -13.21 0.95
C LYS A 229 4.41 -12.55 -0.02
N ARG A 230 5.55 -12.06 0.50
CA ARG A 230 6.60 -11.44 -0.33
C ARG A 230 7.34 -12.48 -1.17
N VAL A 231 7.50 -13.69 -0.64
CA VAL A 231 8.06 -14.82 -1.38
C VAL A 231 7.10 -15.26 -2.50
N GLU A 232 5.81 -15.36 -2.22
CA GLU A 232 4.75 -15.70 -3.19
C GLU A 232 4.60 -14.65 -4.30
N ALA A 233 4.83 -13.36 -4.00
CA ALA A 233 4.82 -12.29 -4.99
C ALA A 233 5.97 -12.36 -6.02
N GLY A 234 6.98 -13.23 -5.79
CA GLY A 234 8.10 -13.44 -6.70
C GLY A 234 9.05 -12.25 -6.83
N ASN A 235 9.94 -12.29 -7.82
CA ASN A 235 10.96 -11.27 -8.12
C ASN A 235 12.07 -11.12 -7.06
N ALA A 236 12.64 -12.25 -6.64
CA ALA A 236 13.73 -12.27 -5.65
C ALA A 236 14.97 -11.46 -6.08
N GLY A 237 15.33 -11.45 -7.37
CA GLY A 237 16.45 -10.64 -7.87
C GLY A 237 16.29 -9.14 -7.66
N LEU A 238 15.08 -8.60 -7.89
CA LEU A 238 14.79 -7.17 -7.63
C LEU A 238 14.83 -6.84 -6.13
N PHE A 239 14.46 -7.79 -5.28
CA PHE A 239 14.58 -7.62 -3.83
C PHE A 239 16.04 -7.68 -3.37
N CYS A 240 16.85 -8.55 -3.96
CA CYS A 240 18.24 -8.75 -3.57
C CYS A 240 19.18 -7.66 -4.10
N ALA A 241 18.83 -6.97 -5.19
CA ALA A 241 19.65 -5.90 -5.77
C ALA A 241 20.05 -4.78 -4.77
N PRO A 242 19.13 -4.10 -4.07
CA PRO A 242 19.51 -3.07 -3.09
C PRO A 242 20.26 -3.63 -1.88
N VAL A 243 19.94 -4.87 -1.47
CA VAL A 243 20.63 -5.54 -0.35
C VAL A 243 22.09 -5.84 -0.71
N ARG A 244 22.36 -6.20 -1.97
CA ARG A 244 23.72 -6.48 -2.46
C ARG A 244 24.63 -5.26 -2.35
N GLU A 245 24.12 -4.07 -2.66
CA GLU A 245 24.85 -2.81 -2.51
C GLU A 245 25.18 -2.51 -1.05
N GLN A 246 24.22 -2.69 -0.15
CA GLN A 246 24.43 -2.51 1.30
C GLN A 246 25.45 -3.50 1.87
N LEU A 247 25.43 -4.75 1.43
CA LEU A 247 26.42 -5.75 1.84
C LEU A 247 27.84 -5.35 1.41
N GLN A 248 28.02 -4.83 0.19
CA GLN A 248 29.32 -4.34 -0.28
C GLN A 248 29.82 -3.16 0.54
N GLN A 249 28.94 -2.24 0.94
CA GLN A 249 29.30 -1.11 1.82
C GLN A 249 29.77 -1.60 3.19
N ILE A 250 29.11 -2.61 3.76
CA ILE A 250 29.50 -3.21 5.05
C ILE A 250 30.86 -3.91 4.95
N GLU A 251 31.11 -4.61 3.84
CA GLU A 251 32.41 -5.25 3.59
C GLU A 251 33.54 -4.22 3.45
N ALA A 252 33.27 -3.06 2.84
CA ALA A 252 34.23 -1.98 2.73
C ALA A 252 34.59 -1.34 4.09
N ILE A 253 33.63 -1.24 5.01
CA ILE A 253 33.85 -0.73 6.38
C ILE A 253 34.57 -1.76 7.26
N GLY A 254 34.28 -3.04 7.04
CA GLY A 254 34.73 -4.16 7.86
C GLY A 254 33.67 -4.61 8.85
N LEU A 255 33.39 -5.92 8.86
CA LEU A 255 32.27 -6.52 9.58
C LEU A 255 32.32 -6.30 11.11
N GLU A 256 33.51 -6.38 11.71
CA GLU A 256 33.71 -6.14 13.14
C GLU A 256 33.41 -4.70 13.54
N LYS A 257 33.91 -3.73 12.75
CA LYS A 257 33.65 -2.30 12.99
C LYS A 257 32.18 -1.97 12.84
N TYR A 258 31.55 -2.54 11.81
CA TYR A 258 30.12 -2.39 11.58
C TYR A 258 29.29 -2.98 12.72
N TYR A 259 29.61 -4.20 13.17
CA TYR A 259 28.91 -4.83 14.28
C TYR A 259 29.09 -4.07 15.59
N ALA A 260 30.29 -3.57 15.89
CA ALA A 260 30.54 -2.79 17.10
C ALA A 260 29.69 -1.50 17.13
N ALA A 261 29.61 -0.78 16.01
CA ALA A 261 28.76 0.40 15.89
C ALA A 261 27.26 0.06 15.96
N LEU A 262 26.84 -1.04 15.32
CA LEU A 262 25.47 -1.53 15.37
C LEU A 262 25.06 -1.93 16.80
N SER A 263 25.90 -2.69 17.48
CA SER A 263 25.65 -3.14 18.86
C SER A 263 25.51 -1.94 19.80
N ARG A 264 26.37 -0.92 19.62
CA ARG A 264 26.25 0.35 20.34
C ARG A 264 24.94 1.07 20.04
N ALA A 265 24.56 1.20 18.78
CA ALA A 265 23.31 1.86 18.38
C ALA A 265 22.06 1.12 18.91
N ILE A 266 22.08 -0.22 18.94
CA ILE A 266 20.98 -1.01 19.53
C ILE A 266 20.90 -0.78 21.05
N ASN A 267 22.05 -0.74 21.73
CA ASN A 267 22.10 -0.47 23.18
C ASN A 267 21.64 0.95 23.53
N GLU A 268 22.02 1.95 22.72
CA GLU A 268 21.59 3.35 22.88
C GLU A 268 20.09 3.54 22.59
N ALA A 269 19.53 2.75 21.66
CA ALA A 269 18.11 2.77 21.33
C ALA A 269 17.21 2.17 22.43
N GLY A 270 17.75 1.41 23.38
CA GLY A 270 17.04 0.95 24.57
C GLY A 270 15.81 0.09 24.27
N GLU A 271 14.66 0.38 24.88
CA GLU A 271 13.42 -0.40 24.72
C GLU A 271 12.58 -0.02 23.48
N GLN A 272 13.22 0.34 22.36
CA GLN A 272 12.51 0.64 21.12
C GLN A 272 11.93 -0.60 20.43
N TYR A 273 10.89 -0.39 19.60
CA TYR A 273 10.34 -1.43 18.74
C TYR A 273 11.16 -1.55 17.46
N ILE A 274 11.27 -2.77 16.90
CA ILE A 274 12.01 -3.00 15.64
C ILE A 274 11.46 -2.15 14.48
N SER A 275 10.15 -1.83 14.49
CA SER A 275 9.54 -0.97 13.47
C SER A 275 10.06 0.46 13.48
N ASP A 276 10.46 0.94 14.66
CA ASP A 276 10.79 2.34 14.93
C ASP A 276 12.31 2.56 14.97
N PHE A 277 13.08 1.46 14.93
CA PHE A 277 14.54 1.48 14.86
C PHE A 277 15.00 1.86 13.45
N SER A 278 15.73 2.97 13.38
CA SER A 278 16.38 3.47 12.17
C SER A 278 17.84 3.74 12.48
N TRP A 279 18.73 3.13 11.71
CA TRP A 279 20.17 3.33 11.81
C TRP A 279 20.77 3.41 10.42
N THR A 280 21.63 4.40 10.20
CA THR A 280 22.20 4.73 8.89
C THR A 280 23.62 4.22 8.70
N GLY A 281 24.08 3.32 9.57
CA GLY A 281 25.45 2.79 9.57
C GLY A 281 26.37 3.53 10.55
N PRO A 282 27.62 3.06 10.70
CA PRO A 282 28.63 3.78 11.47
C PRO A 282 28.93 5.14 10.82
N ASP A 283 29.05 6.20 11.62
CA ASP A 283 29.59 7.47 11.15
C ASP A 283 30.99 7.22 10.55
N ALA A 284 31.20 7.71 9.33
CA ALA A 284 32.48 7.60 8.63
C ALA A 284 33.54 8.53 9.24
#